data_AF-A0A317Y3B1-F1
#
_entry.id   AF-A0A317Y3B1-F1
#
_cell.length_a   1.000
_cell.length_b   1.000
_cell.length_c   1.000
_cell.angle_alpha   90.00
_cell.angle_beta   90.00
_cell.angle_gamma   90.00
#
_symmetry.space_group_name_H-M   'P 1'
#
loop_
_entity.id
_entity.type
_entity.pdbx_description
1 polymer ?
#
loop_
_entity_poly.entity_id
_entity_poly.type
_entity_poly.pdbx_seq_one_letter_code
_entity_poly.pdbx_strand_id
1 'polypeptide(L)'
;MSDSTFNSYFTHQFKLNYEDTEKVAIGYSVSSENILAGGHLWRIVCYPRGDHGKENKGECLSMFLYHQSESKDAKAIFEAFVMDKEGTVSSSSHQARLVHVFAPKGSGGSDNQGWPSFVKRSVLESRYVTNDGSFVVVGAVKVVQEEDPLDLPPSNIGSHLGLLLDSAAGSDVTFVVDGERFAAHRAVLAARSPVFKAQLFGSMADATMSSIPLHGISAATFRAMLRFMYTDACPEEADDYSDLLAAADRFDLDRLKLLCARKLWNNVSEDTVAVTLICAETYNCPQLKRNCVGFFGEGKDFKTRAVLTDDFARLALQFPSILDELWEMAGA
;
A
#
# COMPACT_ATOMS: atom_id res chain seq x y z
N MET A 1 -13.45 3.68 -9.94
CA MET A 1 -12.43 2.61 -10.05
C MET A 1 -11.12 3.27 -10.46
N SER A 2 -10.33 3.64 -9.47
CA SER A 2 -8.97 4.16 -9.62
C SER A 2 -8.22 3.72 -8.38
N ASP A 3 -8.11 2.41 -8.20
CA ASP A 3 -7.37 1.79 -7.11
C ASP A 3 -6.34 0.84 -7.71
N SER A 4 -5.43 1.46 -8.47
CA SER A 4 -4.11 0.92 -8.73
C SER A 4 -3.17 1.98 -8.19
N THR A 5 -2.79 1.87 -6.91
CA THR A 5 -1.71 2.64 -6.33
C THR A 5 -0.41 2.20 -7.02
N PHE A 6 -0.21 2.66 -8.26
CA PHE A 6 1.09 2.63 -8.89
C PHE A 6 1.99 3.45 -7.99
N ASN A 7 2.99 2.81 -7.40
CA ASN A 7 3.94 3.48 -6.54
C ASN A 7 4.47 4.71 -7.28
N SER A 8 4.21 5.91 -6.75
CA SER A 8 4.65 7.17 -7.38
C SER A 8 6.10 7.47 -7.06
N TYR A 9 6.80 6.54 -6.42
CA TYR A 9 8.15 6.69 -5.94
C TYR A 9 8.96 5.41 -6.18
N PHE A 10 10.22 5.54 -6.57
CA PHE A 10 11.13 4.41 -6.67
C PHE A 10 12.59 4.88 -6.50
N THR A 11 13.46 3.92 -6.19
CA THR A 11 14.91 4.13 -6.09
C THR A 11 15.65 3.04 -6.83
N HIS A 12 16.81 3.36 -7.40
CA HIS A 12 17.72 2.38 -7.96
C HIS A 12 19.17 2.69 -7.56
N GLN A 13 19.91 1.66 -7.17
CA GLN A 13 21.30 1.78 -6.72
C GLN A 13 22.24 1.13 -7.73
N PHE A 14 23.33 1.83 -8.06
CA PHE A 14 24.44 1.33 -8.86
C PHE A 14 25.66 1.16 -7.97
N LYS A 15 26.01 -0.09 -7.65
CA LYS A 15 27.30 -0.41 -7.01
C LYS A 15 28.32 -0.70 -8.11
N LEU A 16 29.38 0.09 -8.19
CA LEU A 16 30.39 0.02 -9.24
C LEU A 16 31.80 -0.06 -8.65
N ASN A 17 32.70 -0.81 -9.27
CA ASN A 17 34.12 -0.79 -8.94
C ASN A 17 34.82 0.36 -9.69
N TYR A 18 35.56 1.20 -8.97
CA TYR A 18 36.19 2.40 -9.55
C TYR A 18 37.23 2.07 -10.62
N GLU A 19 38.10 1.09 -10.39
CA GLU A 19 39.14 0.68 -11.36
C GLU A 19 38.53 0.09 -12.64
N ASP A 20 37.46 -0.68 -12.52
CA ASP A 20 36.76 -1.23 -13.68
C ASP A 20 36.09 -0.11 -14.50
N THR A 21 35.60 0.93 -13.84
CA THR A 21 35.06 2.09 -14.56
C THR A 21 36.12 2.89 -15.30
N GLU A 22 37.42 2.79 -14.97
CA GLU A 22 38.49 3.43 -15.75
C GLU A 22 38.75 2.72 -17.09
N LYS A 23 38.42 1.43 -17.18
CA LYS A 23 38.65 0.58 -18.36
C LYS A 23 37.59 0.77 -19.44
N VAL A 24 36.43 1.33 -19.10
CA VAL A 24 35.35 1.58 -20.05
C VAL A 24 35.55 2.89 -20.81
N ALA A 25 34.97 2.96 -22.01
CA ALA A 25 34.98 4.17 -22.83
C ALA A 25 34.05 5.26 -22.27
N ILE A 26 34.34 6.53 -22.61
CA ILE A 26 33.41 7.64 -22.37
C ILE A 26 32.09 7.36 -23.10
N GLY A 27 30.97 7.61 -22.43
CA GLY A 27 29.63 7.26 -22.92
C GLY A 27 29.19 5.82 -22.64
N TYR A 28 30.04 4.96 -22.07
CA TYR A 28 29.58 3.68 -21.52
C TYR A 28 28.61 3.94 -20.37
N SER A 29 27.48 3.22 -20.36
CA SER A 29 26.42 3.37 -19.38
C SER A 29 26.02 2.06 -18.73
N VAL A 30 25.64 2.15 -17.47
CA VAL A 30 24.84 1.13 -16.78
C VAL A 30 23.44 1.70 -16.53
N SER A 31 22.41 0.88 -16.65
CA SER A 31 21.03 1.32 -16.52
C SER A 31 20.22 0.40 -15.64
N SER A 32 19.22 0.96 -14.97
CA SER A 32 18.17 0.16 -14.34
C SER A 32 17.34 -0.58 -15.39
N GLU A 33 16.54 -1.54 -14.93
CA GLU A 33 15.39 -2.01 -15.71
C GLU A 33 14.36 -0.89 -15.91
N ASN A 34 13.35 -1.15 -16.75
CA ASN A 34 12.20 -0.24 -16.86
C ASN A 34 11.32 -0.38 -15.61
N ILE A 35 11.12 0.71 -14.88
CA ILE A 35 10.35 0.73 -13.64
C ILE A 35 9.03 1.47 -13.88
N LEU A 36 7.91 0.84 -13.55
CA LEU A 36 6.58 1.44 -13.66
C LEU A 36 6.27 2.26 -12.40
N ALA A 37 6.13 3.58 -12.56
CA ALA A 37 5.80 4.49 -11.47
C ALA A 37 4.90 5.63 -11.94
N GLY A 38 3.86 5.93 -11.15
CA GLY A 38 2.86 6.96 -11.49
C GLY A 38 2.13 6.75 -12.82
N GLY A 39 2.07 5.52 -13.33
CA GLY A 39 1.49 5.19 -14.64
C GLY A 39 2.45 5.35 -15.83
N HIS A 40 3.73 5.65 -15.58
CA HIS A 40 4.76 5.82 -16.60
C HIS A 40 5.92 4.85 -16.42
N LEU A 41 6.57 4.45 -17.52
CA LEU A 41 7.79 3.65 -17.48
C LEU A 41 9.01 4.57 -17.43
N TRP A 42 9.92 4.27 -16.51
CA TRP A 42 11.11 5.06 -16.25
C TRP A 42 12.37 4.22 -16.28
N ARG A 43 13.49 4.84 -16.62
CA ARG A 43 14.82 4.21 -16.55
C ARG A 43 15.85 5.20 -16.02
N ILE A 44 16.60 4.82 -15.00
CA ILE A 44 17.74 5.61 -14.54
C ILE A 44 18.99 5.08 -15.25
N VAL A 45 19.82 5.98 -15.76
CA VAL A 45 21.05 5.65 -16.47
C VAL A 45 22.21 6.39 -15.81
N CYS A 46 23.27 5.64 -15.50
CA CYS A 46 24.51 6.15 -14.93
C CYS A 46 25.63 5.97 -15.96
N TYR A 47 26.39 7.04 -16.19
CA TYR A 47 27.57 7.07 -17.05
C TYR A 47 28.82 7.30 -16.20
N PRO A 48 29.57 6.25 -15.83
CA PRO A 48 30.67 6.39 -14.87
C PRO A 48 31.78 7.34 -15.34
N ARG A 49 31.99 7.43 -16.66
CA ARG A 49 32.98 8.30 -17.31
C ARG A 49 32.32 9.33 -18.22
N GLY A 50 31.18 9.87 -17.79
CA GLY A 50 30.48 10.89 -18.53
C GLY A 50 29.64 10.33 -19.67
N ASP A 51 28.61 11.06 -20.06
CA ASP A 51 27.82 10.79 -21.26
C ASP A 51 28.63 11.06 -22.54
N HIS A 52 27.98 10.94 -23.71
CA HIS A 52 28.62 11.24 -24.99
C HIS A 52 28.93 12.74 -25.21
N GLY A 53 28.55 13.61 -24.26
CA GLY A 53 28.83 15.03 -24.28
C GLY A 53 30.32 15.33 -24.19
N LYS A 54 30.83 16.19 -25.08
CA LYS A 54 32.24 16.61 -25.08
C LYS A 54 32.63 17.50 -23.90
N GLU A 55 31.70 17.80 -22.99
CA GLU A 55 31.85 18.85 -21.98
C GLU A 55 32.89 18.49 -20.91
N ASN A 56 32.95 17.24 -20.47
CA ASN A 56 33.76 16.87 -19.29
C ASN A 56 34.89 15.89 -19.57
N LYS A 57 35.09 15.44 -20.83
CA LYS A 57 36.16 14.49 -21.23
C LYS A 57 36.27 13.24 -20.33
N GLY A 58 35.15 12.79 -19.76
CA GLY A 58 35.07 11.65 -18.86
C GLY A 58 35.62 11.86 -17.44
N GLU A 59 35.81 13.11 -17.03
CA GLU A 59 36.27 13.47 -15.67
C GLU A 59 35.13 13.52 -14.64
N CYS A 60 33.88 13.48 -15.09
CA CYS A 60 32.70 13.47 -14.23
C CYS A 60 31.86 12.22 -14.50
N LEU A 61 31.26 11.68 -13.44
CA LEU A 61 30.14 10.75 -13.56
C LEU A 61 28.88 11.53 -13.90
N SER A 62 28.05 11.00 -14.80
CA SER A 62 26.76 11.59 -15.18
C SER A 62 25.61 10.68 -14.78
N MET A 63 24.45 11.28 -14.52
CA MET A 63 23.22 10.55 -14.22
C MET A 63 22.03 11.19 -14.92
N PHE A 64 21.18 10.36 -15.50
CA PHE A 64 19.97 10.80 -16.20
C PHE A 64 18.78 9.91 -15.86
N LEU A 65 17.61 10.53 -15.82
CA LEU A 65 16.33 9.86 -15.79
C LEU A 65 15.73 9.93 -17.20
N TYR A 66 15.28 8.79 -17.71
CA TYR A 66 14.60 8.66 -18.99
C TYR A 66 13.14 8.27 -18.77
N HIS A 67 12.26 9.02 -19.40
CA HIS A 67 10.86 8.66 -19.55
C HIS A 67 10.70 7.77 -20.79
N GLN A 68 10.21 6.55 -20.58
CA GLN A 68 10.14 5.51 -21.61
C GLN A 68 8.73 5.32 -22.19
N SER A 69 7.70 5.98 -21.64
CA SER A 69 6.34 5.89 -22.18
C SER A 69 6.14 6.78 -23.40
N GLU A 70 5.27 6.36 -24.33
CA GLU A 70 4.98 7.05 -25.59
C GLU A 70 3.67 7.85 -25.58
N SER A 71 2.99 7.96 -24.42
CA SER A 71 1.60 8.44 -24.36
C SER A 71 1.43 9.89 -23.90
N LYS A 72 1.95 10.26 -22.72
CA LYS A 72 1.70 11.55 -22.06
C LYS A 72 2.96 12.10 -21.40
N ASP A 73 3.01 13.42 -21.26
CA ASP A 73 4.02 14.10 -20.44
C ASP A 73 3.95 13.60 -19.00
N ALA A 74 5.09 13.60 -18.32
CA ALA A 74 5.18 13.18 -16.93
C ALA A 74 6.05 14.15 -16.14
N LYS A 75 5.53 14.68 -15.03
CA LYS A 75 6.33 15.49 -14.11
C LYS A 75 6.98 14.59 -13.07
N ALA A 76 8.28 14.75 -12.86
CA ALA A 76 8.99 13.99 -11.83
C ALA A 76 10.05 14.84 -11.12
N ILE A 77 10.27 14.50 -9.86
CA ILE A 77 11.40 14.93 -9.05
C ILE A 77 12.44 13.81 -9.14
N PHE A 78 13.64 14.14 -9.58
CA PHE A 78 14.77 13.21 -9.62
C PHE A 78 15.86 13.71 -8.68
N GLU A 79 16.29 12.84 -7.78
CA GLU A 79 17.35 13.07 -6.80
C GLU A 79 18.45 12.03 -7.01
N ALA A 80 19.69 12.49 -7.14
CA ALA A 80 20.86 11.64 -7.22
C ALA A 80 21.76 11.87 -6.01
N PHE A 81 22.29 10.80 -5.44
CA PHE A 81 23.23 10.87 -4.32
C PHE A 81 24.32 9.80 -4.41
N VAL A 82 25.50 10.13 -3.90
CA VAL A 82 26.59 9.17 -3.67
C VAL A 82 26.58 8.79 -2.19
N MET A 83 26.51 7.49 -1.91
CA MET A 83 26.56 7.01 -0.52
C MET A 83 27.96 7.21 0.07
N ASP A 84 28.01 7.46 1.38
CA ASP A 84 29.28 7.50 2.11
C ASP A 84 29.92 6.10 2.20
N LYS A 85 31.13 6.02 2.78
CA LYS A 85 31.89 4.76 2.86
C LYS A 85 31.25 3.77 3.83
N GLU A 86 30.38 4.26 4.69
CA GLU A 86 29.58 3.50 5.66
C GLU A 86 28.27 2.98 5.02
N GLY A 87 27.99 3.32 3.76
CA GLY A 87 26.80 2.89 3.04
C GLY A 87 25.52 3.65 3.43
N THR A 88 25.67 4.82 4.04
CA THR A 88 24.56 5.68 4.49
C THR A 88 24.49 6.95 3.63
N VAL A 89 23.30 7.55 3.60
CA VAL A 89 23.10 8.91 3.06
C VAL A 89 23.23 9.89 4.23
N SER A 90 24.36 10.59 4.29
CA SER A 90 24.71 11.51 5.37
C SER A 90 24.76 12.96 4.86
N SER A 91 24.85 13.94 5.75
CA SER A 91 24.99 15.36 5.38
C SER A 91 26.25 15.68 4.55
N SER A 92 27.21 14.75 4.51
CA SER A 92 28.45 14.79 3.71
C SER A 92 28.32 14.12 2.33
N SER A 93 27.20 13.47 2.03
CA SER A 93 26.94 12.85 0.73
C SER A 93 26.83 13.92 -0.37
N HIS A 94 27.44 13.65 -1.53
CA HIS A 94 27.23 14.49 -2.69
C HIS A 94 25.82 14.23 -3.23
N GLN A 95 25.01 15.29 -3.31
CA GLN A 95 23.61 15.19 -3.70
C GLN A 95 23.23 16.26 -4.73
N ALA A 96 22.34 15.90 -5.65
CA ALA A 96 21.73 16.84 -6.58
C ALA A 96 20.25 16.50 -6.75
N ARG A 97 19.44 17.53 -6.96
CA ARG A 97 17.98 17.42 -7.12
C ARG A 97 17.49 18.26 -8.29
N LEU A 98 16.61 17.70 -9.12
CA LEU A 98 15.95 18.40 -10.21
C LEU A 98 14.45 18.08 -10.24
N VAL A 99 13.69 18.99 -10.82
CA VAL A 99 12.27 18.81 -11.12
C VAL A 99 12.07 19.09 -12.60
N HIS A 100 11.46 18.16 -13.32
CA HIS A 100 11.30 18.30 -14.76
C HIS A 100 9.99 17.66 -15.26
N VAL A 101 9.50 18.18 -16.39
CA VAL A 101 8.40 17.60 -17.16
C VAL A 101 9.02 16.88 -18.34
N PHE A 102 8.90 15.56 -18.35
CA PHE A 102 9.47 14.69 -19.36
C PHE A 102 8.43 14.44 -20.44
N ALA A 103 8.80 14.72 -21.69
CA ALA A 103 7.92 14.47 -22.83
C ALA A 103 7.83 12.96 -23.13
N PRO A 104 6.77 12.49 -23.81
CA PRO A 104 6.70 11.12 -24.29
C PRO A 104 7.91 10.78 -25.15
N LYS A 105 8.39 9.55 -25.01
CA LYS A 105 9.48 9.04 -25.83
C LYS A 105 9.12 9.16 -27.32
N GLY A 106 10.03 9.71 -28.10
CA GLY A 106 9.84 9.88 -29.55
C GLY A 106 8.96 11.07 -29.96
N SER A 107 8.45 11.87 -29.02
CA SER A 107 7.66 13.08 -29.31
C SER A 107 8.49 14.26 -29.84
N GLY A 108 9.82 14.15 -29.86
CA GLY A 108 10.73 15.25 -30.18
C GLY A 108 10.98 16.23 -29.03
N GLY A 109 10.27 16.08 -27.90
CA GLY A 109 10.56 16.79 -26.65
C GLY A 109 11.69 16.14 -25.83
N SER A 110 12.05 16.76 -24.70
CA SER A 110 13.05 16.21 -23.78
C SER A 110 12.48 15.03 -23.01
N ASP A 111 12.72 13.82 -23.50
CA ASP A 111 12.31 12.56 -22.85
C ASP A 111 13.27 12.15 -21.71
N ASN A 112 14.36 12.89 -21.53
CA ASN A 112 15.33 12.67 -20.48
C ASN A 112 15.83 13.98 -19.88
N GLN A 113 16.31 13.89 -18.64
CA GLN A 113 16.90 15.00 -17.91
C GLN A 113 17.80 14.47 -16.80
N GLY A 114 18.87 15.22 -16.49
CA GLY A 114 19.88 14.76 -15.54
C GLY A 114 21.01 15.75 -15.33
N TRP A 115 22.15 15.23 -14.90
CA TRP A 115 23.38 15.99 -14.68
C TRP A 115 24.51 15.41 -15.54
N PRO A 116 24.91 16.09 -16.62
CA PRO A 116 26.11 15.73 -17.39
C PRO A 116 27.39 15.74 -16.55
N SER A 117 27.44 16.62 -15.53
CA SER A 117 28.57 16.75 -14.59
C SER A 117 28.11 16.54 -13.15
N PHE A 118 27.53 15.38 -12.81
CA PHE A 118 27.02 15.13 -11.46
C PHE A 118 28.13 15.23 -10.41
N VAL A 119 29.14 14.35 -10.48
CA VAL A 119 30.24 14.33 -9.50
C VAL A 119 31.57 14.09 -10.21
N LYS A 120 32.60 14.86 -9.83
CA LYS A 120 33.96 14.67 -10.35
C LYS A 120 34.52 13.33 -9.89
N ARG A 121 35.19 12.61 -10.79
CA ARG A 121 35.81 11.31 -10.49
C ARG A 121 36.88 11.41 -9.39
N SER A 122 37.69 12.47 -9.38
CA SER A 122 38.66 12.73 -8.30
C SER A 122 38.01 12.90 -6.92
N VAL A 123 36.77 13.41 -6.87
CA VAL A 123 36.00 13.51 -5.62
C VAL A 123 35.43 12.14 -5.24
N LEU A 124 34.93 11.36 -6.21
CA LEU A 124 34.52 9.97 -5.98
C LEU A 124 35.63 9.14 -5.35
N GLU A 125 36.81 9.14 -5.98
CA GLU A 125 37.98 8.37 -5.54
C GLU A 125 38.43 8.73 -4.12
N SER A 126 38.55 10.03 -3.85
CA SER A 126 39.05 10.50 -2.55
C SER A 126 38.05 10.30 -1.40
N ARG A 127 36.74 10.48 -1.65
CA ARG A 127 35.73 10.56 -0.57
C ARG A 127 34.78 9.38 -0.47
N TYR A 128 34.43 8.74 -1.59
CA TYR A 128 33.30 7.81 -1.63
C TYR A 128 33.69 6.38 -2.02
N VAL A 129 34.88 6.19 -2.62
CA VAL A 129 35.39 4.83 -2.88
C VAL A 129 35.76 4.15 -1.55
N THR A 130 35.17 2.98 -1.33
CA THR A 130 35.39 2.11 -0.17
C THR A 130 36.68 1.32 -0.32
N ASN A 131 37.12 0.66 0.75
CA ASN A 131 38.38 -0.10 0.78
C ASN A 131 38.40 -1.29 -0.20
N ASP A 132 37.23 -1.78 -0.62
CA ASP A 132 37.07 -2.82 -1.65
C ASP A 132 37.09 -2.24 -3.09
N GLY A 133 37.40 -0.95 -3.25
CA GLY A 133 37.45 -0.25 -4.53
C GLY A 133 36.08 0.09 -5.13
N SER A 134 34.98 -0.16 -4.42
CA SER A 134 33.63 0.13 -4.90
C SER A 134 33.15 1.53 -4.49
N PHE A 135 32.11 2.02 -5.17
CA PHE A 135 31.30 3.14 -4.72
C PHE A 135 29.84 2.90 -5.10
N VAL A 136 28.91 3.55 -4.41
CA VAL A 136 27.48 3.40 -4.69
C VAL A 136 26.85 4.75 -5.00
N VAL A 137 26.16 4.80 -6.13
CA VAL A 137 25.36 5.95 -6.55
C VAL A 137 23.91 5.54 -6.64
N VAL A 138 23.01 6.39 -6.16
CA VAL A 138 21.58 6.09 -6.09
C VAL A 138 20.81 7.17 -6.80
N GLY A 139 19.84 6.76 -7.60
CA GLY A 139 18.80 7.64 -8.13
C GLY A 139 17.47 7.37 -7.44
N ALA A 140 16.88 8.40 -6.83
CA ALA A 140 15.55 8.39 -6.26
C ALA A 140 14.61 9.26 -7.10
N VAL A 141 13.44 8.73 -7.42
CA VAL A 141 12.49 9.38 -8.33
C VAL A 141 11.13 9.42 -7.66
N LYS A 142 10.52 10.61 -7.62
CA LYS A 142 9.12 10.80 -7.26
C LYS A 142 8.36 11.36 -8.46
N VAL A 143 7.46 10.56 -9.02
CA VAL A 143 6.53 11.00 -10.05
C VAL A 143 5.47 11.89 -9.40
N VAL A 144 5.38 13.13 -9.89
CA VAL A 144 4.38 14.09 -9.49
C VAL A 144 3.17 13.84 -10.36
N GLN A 145 2.16 13.17 -9.80
CA GLN A 145 0.85 13.14 -10.44
C GLN A 145 0.33 14.57 -10.48
N GLU A 146 -0.16 15.02 -11.63
CA GLU A 146 -0.90 16.28 -11.69
C GLU A 146 -2.11 16.12 -10.76
N GLU A 147 -2.16 16.95 -9.72
CA GLU A 147 -3.44 17.25 -9.09
C GLU A 147 -4.32 17.85 -10.19
N ASP A 148 -5.52 17.30 -10.35
CA ASP A 148 -6.51 17.80 -11.30
C ASP A 148 -6.57 19.33 -11.15
N PRO A 149 -6.33 20.14 -12.20
CA PRO A 149 -6.24 21.60 -12.08
C PRO A 149 -7.52 22.26 -11.56
N LEU A 150 -8.60 21.48 -11.44
CA LEU A 150 -9.83 21.84 -10.76
C LEU A 150 -9.84 21.26 -9.35
N ASP A 151 -9.75 22.14 -8.36
CA ASP A 151 -9.90 21.82 -6.94
C ASP A 151 -11.35 21.36 -6.67
N LEU A 152 -11.64 20.11 -7.01
CA LEU A 152 -12.96 19.51 -6.85
C LEU A 152 -13.17 19.20 -5.37
N PRO A 153 -14.24 19.74 -4.74
CA PRO A 153 -14.53 19.38 -3.37
C PRO A 153 -14.74 17.87 -3.25
N PRO A 154 -14.31 17.24 -2.14
CA PRO A 154 -14.49 15.81 -1.93
C PRO A 154 -15.98 15.44 -1.98
N SER A 155 -16.26 14.19 -2.36
CA SER A 155 -17.64 13.68 -2.39
C SER A 155 -18.31 13.81 -1.02
N ASN A 156 -19.49 14.42 -0.98
CA ASN A 156 -20.29 14.62 0.24
C ASN A 156 -21.50 13.68 0.32
N ILE A 157 -21.64 12.72 -0.60
CA ILE A 157 -22.77 11.79 -0.63
C ILE A 157 -22.87 10.97 0.66
N GLY A 158 -21.73 10.51 1.19
CA GLY A 158 -21.69 9.74 2.43
C GLY A 158 -22.20 10.57 3.62
N SER A 159 -21.88 11.87 3.67
CA SER A 159 -22.38 12.78 4.70
C SER A 159 -23.89 12.99 4.58
N HIS A 160 -24.40 13.20 3.36
CA HIS A 160 -25.84 13.38 3.14
C HIS A 160 -26.64 12.12 3.52
N LEU A 161 -26.16 10.93 3.15
CA LEU A 161 -26.78 9.67 3.56
C LEU A 161 -26.62 9.41 5.06
N GLY A 162 -25.51 9.79 5.67
CA GLY A 162 -25.34 9.74 7.13
C GLY A 162 -26.40 10.58 7.86
N LEU A 163 -26.67 11.81 7.39
CA LEU A 163 -27.72 12.66 7.94
C LEU A 163 -29.13 12.07 7.74
N LEU A 164 -29.36 11.36 6.63
CA LEU A 164 -30.60 10.63 6.40
C LEU A 164 -30.80 9.52 7.44
N LEU A 165 -29.74 8.79 7.79
CA LEU A 165 -29.78 7.81 8.87
C LEU A 165 -30.05 8.47 10.24
N ASP A 166 -29.35 9.56 10.54
CA ASP A 166 -29.42 10.24 11.85
C ASP A 166 -30.80 10.88 12.10
N SER A 167 -31.44 11.41 11.06
CA SER A 167 -32.78 12.00 11.15
C SER A 167 -33.92 10.97 11.13
N ALA A 168 -33.63 9.72 10.72
CA ALA A 168 -34.62 8.68 10.43
C ALA A 168 -35.75 9.11 9.44
N ALA A 169 -35.55 10.19 8.69
CA ALA A 169 -36.57 10.75 7.82
C ALA A 169 -36.86 9.81 6.64
N GLY A 170 -38.08 9.30 6.55
CA GLY A 170 -38.47 8.38 5.48
C GLY A 170 -38.05 6.92 5.71
N SER A 171 -37.65 6.55 6.93
CA SER A 171 -37.34 5.16 7.29
C SER A 171 -38.57 4.26 7.09
N ASP A 172 -38.38 3.14 6.42
CA ASP A 172 -39.41 2.17 6.06
C ASP A 172 -39.18 0.79 6.69
N VAL A 173 -38.14 0.66 7.53
CA VAL A 173 -37.85 -0.55 8.31
C VAL A 173 -37.17 -0.18 9.64
N THR A 174 -37.42 -0.98 10.68
CA THR A 174 -36.72 -0.90 11.97
C THR A 174 -36.09 -2.25 12.31
N PHE A 175 -34.82 -2.26 12.67
CA PHE A 175 -34.16 -3.46 13.20
C PHE A 175 -34.14 -3.44 14.73
N VAL A 176 -34.38 -4.60 15.35
CA VAL A 176 -34.29 -4.77 16.80
C VAL A 176 -33.09 -5.66 17.12
N VAL A 177 -32.07 -5.09 17.76
CA VAL A 177 -30.80 -5.76 18.11
C VAL A 177 -30.56 -5.54 19.59
N ASP A 178 -30.45 -6.62 20.38
CA ASP A 178 -30.27 -6.55 21.85
C ASP A 178 -31.28 -5.65 22.58
N GLY A 179 -32.50 -5.53 22.03
CA GLY A 179 -33.56 -4.66 22.56
C GLY A 179 -33.47 -3.20 22.11
N GLU A 180 -32.39 -2.78 21.45
CA GLU A 180 -32.26 -1.48 20.81
C GLU A 180 -32.93 -1.45 19.43
N ARG A 181 -33.46 -0.28 19.06
CA ARG A 181 -34.19 -0.06 17.81
C ARG A 181 -33.39 0.83 16.85
N PHE A 182 -33.24 0.36 15.62
CA PHE A 182 -32.51 1.05 14.55
C PHE A 182 -33.41 1.28 13.35
N ALA A 183 -33.87 2.51 13.16
CA ALA A 183 -34.62 2.91 11.97
C ALA A 183 -33.68 2.99 10.75
N ALA A 184 -34.12 2.48 9.60
CA ALA A 184 -33.33 2.43 8.38
C ALA A 184 -34.19 2.44 7.12
N HIS A 185 -33.52 2.40 5.96
CA HIS A 185 -34.12 2.49 4.63
C HIS A 185 -33.82 1.21 3.84
N ARG A 186 -34.86 0.46 3.46
CA ARG A 186 -34.72 -0.82 2.75
C ARG A 186 -33.92 -0.68 1.47
N ALA A 187 -34.18 0.38 0.71
CA ALA A 187 -33.49 0.66 -0.55
C ALA A 187 -31.98 0.85 -0.36
N VAL A 188 -31.55 1.57 0.68
CA VAL A 188 -30.13 1.80 0.97
C VAL A 188 -29.47 0.48 1.37
N LEU A 189 -30.05 -0.27 2.31
CA LEU A 189 -29.46 -1.52 2.79
C LEU A 189 -29.36 -2.57 1.68
N ALA A 190 -30.41 -2.73 0.87
CA ALA A 190 -30.41 -3.66 -0.26
C ALA A 190 -29.45 -3.28 -1.38
N ALA A 191 -29.16 -1.98 -1.56
CA ALA A 191 -28.15 -1.54 -2.51
C ALA A 191 -26.73 -1.83 -2.03
N ARG A 192 -26.52 -1.92 -0.71
CA ARG A 192 -25.20 -2.04 -0.08
C ARG A 192 -24.84 -3.46 0.33
N SER A 193 -25.84 -4.32 0.51
CA SER A 193 -25.66 -5.72 0.94
C SER A 193 -26.59 -6.64 0.15
N PRO A 194 -26.04 -7.60 -0.61
CA PRO A 194 -26.83 -8.66 -1.26
C PRO A 194 -27.66 -9.48 -0.26
N VAL A 195 -27.15 -9.66 0.95
CA VAL A 195 -27.86 -10.35 2.04
C VAL A 195 -29.11 -9.56 2.45
N PHE A 196 -28.98 -8.25 2.71
CA PHE A 196 -30.15 -7.42 2.97
C PHE A 196 -31.08 -7.28 1.78
N LYS A 197 -30.56 -7.28 0.54
CA LYS A 197 -31.41 -7.31 -0.66
C LYS A 197 -32.29 -8.54 -0.68
N ALA A 198 -31.72 -9.72 -0.41
CA ALA A 198 -32.47 -10.96 -0.33
C ALA A 198 -33.46 -10.97 0.85
N GLN A 199 -33.07 -10.46 2.02
CA GLN A 199 -33.92 -10.43 3.21
C GLN A 199 -35.10 -9.46 3.06
N LEU A 200 -34.86 -8.27 2.49
CA LEU A 200 -35.83 -7.17 2.46
C LEU A 200 -36.68 -7.14 1.19
N PHE A 201 -36.19 -7.68 0.07
CA PHE A 201 -36.92 -7.69 -1.20
C PHE A 201 -37.10 -9.10 -1.79
N GLY A 202 -36.58 -10.14 -1.13
CA GLY A 202 -36.84 -11.52 -1.50
C GLY A 202 -38.22 -12.02 -1.03
N SER A 203 -38.48 -13.30 -1.28
CA SER A 203 -39.74 -13.96 -0.90
C SER A 203 -39.86 -14.31 0.59
N MET A 204 -38.89 -13.92 1.42
CA MET A 204 -38.91 -14.18 2.87
C MET A 204 -39.91 -13.25 3.58
N ALA A 205 -40.49 -13.72 4.69
CA ALA A 205 -41.55 -13.02 5.43
C ALA A 205 -41.15 -11.60 5.89
N ASP A 206 -39.87 -11.38 6.15
CA ASP A 206 -39.25 -10.10 6.53
C ASP A 206 -39.45 -8.99 5.47
N ALA A 207 -39.74 -9.37 4.22
CA ALA A 207 -40.08 -8.43 3.15
C ALA A 207 -41.28 -7.54 3.51
N THR A 208 -42.20 -8.07 4.33
CA THR A 208 -43.46 -7.40 4.72
C THR A 208 -43.43 -6.83 6.13
N MET A 209 -42.40 -7.14 6.92
CA MET A 209 -42.29 -6.68 8.31
C MET A 209 -41.69 -5.27 8.38
N SER A 210 -42.31 -4.41 9.18
CA SER A 210 -41.79 -3.09 9.52
C SER A 210 -40.76 -3.12 10.66
N SER A 211 -40.73 -4.22 11.43
CA SER A 211 -39.80 -4.44 12.55
C SER A 211 -39.18 -5.82 12.44
N ILE A 212 -37.85 -5.90 12.28
CA ILE A 212 -37.11 -7.13 12.03
C ILE A 212 -36.14 -7.38 13.20
N PRO A 213 -36.28 -8.48 13.96
CA PRO A 213 -35.29 -8.85 14.96
C PRO A 213 -34.01 -9.36 14.29
N LEU A 214 -32.87 -8.91 14.78
CA LEU A 214 -31.55 -9.42 14.35
C LEU A 214 -30.84 -10.02 15.55
N HIS A 215 -30.39 -11.26 15.38
CA HIS A 215 -29.71 -12.05 16.40
C HIS A 215 -28.27 -12.34 16.00
N GLY A 216 -27.40 -12.54 17.00
CA GLY A 216 -25.98 -12.89 16.79
C GLY A 216 -25.13 -11.73 16.29
N ILE A 217 -25.51 -10.50 16.61
CA ILE A 217 -24.72 -9.28 16.39
C ILE A 217 -25.03 -8.33 17.54
N SER A 218 -24.01 -7.70 18.13
CA SER A 218 -24.23 -6.74 19.20
C SER A 218 -24.83 -5.43 18.65
N ALA A 219 -25.56 -4.70 19.49
CA ALA A 219 -26.08 -3.38 19.10
C ALA A 219 -24.96 -2.40 18.67
N ALA A 220 -23.80 -2.45 19.32
CA ALA A 220 -22.63 -1.63 18.98
C ALA A 220 -22.08 -1.98 17.58
N THR A 221 -21.87 -3.27 17.31
CA THR A 221 -21.38 -3.75 16.00
C THR A 221 -22.39 -3.46 14.89
N PHE A 222 -23.69 -3.64 15.15
CA PHE A 222 -24.73 -3.31 14.18
C PHE A 222 -24.78 -1.80 13.88
N ARG A 223 -24.64 -0.94 14.90
CA ARG A 223 -24.57 0.52 14.71
C ARG A 223 -23.40 0.93 13.81
N ALA A 224 -22.22 0.38 14.06
CA ALA A 224 -21.02 0.64 13.26
C ALA A 224 -21.20 0.17 11.81
N MET A 225 -21.70 -1.06 11.62
CA MET A 225 -22.00 -1.60 10.30
C MET A 225 -23.06 -0.77 9.55
N LEU A 226 -24.13 -0.37 10.24
CA LEU A 226 -25.19 0.44 9.67
C LEU A 226 -24.65 1.81 9.24
N ARG A 227 -23.84 2.47 10.07
CA ARG A 227 -23.19 3.75 9.72
C ARG A 227 -22.31 3.59 8.48
N PHE A 228 -21.54 2.51 8.38
CA PHE A 228 -20.75 2.21 7.18
C PHE A 228 -21.62 2.07 5.92
N MET A 229 -22.77 1.40 6.00
CA MET A 229 -23.64 1.23 4.83
C MET A 229 -24.09 2.56 4.21
N TYR A 230 -24.34 3.58 5.04
CA TYR A 230 -24.76 4.91 4.57
C TYR A 230 -23.59 5.80 4.17
N THR A 231 -22.47 5.74 4.90
CA THR A 231 -21.38 6.73 4.76
C THR A 231 -20.20 6.23 3.95
N ASP A 232 -20.05 4.91 3.79
CA ASP A 232 -18.86 4.24 3.27
C ASP A 232 -17.57 4.62 4.04
N ALA A 233 -17.70 5.18 5.25
CA ALA A 233 -16.58 5.54 6.11
C ALA A 233 -16.26 4.39 7.08
N CYS A 234 -14.97 4.13 7.31
CA CYS A 234 -14.54 3.16 8.30
C CYS A 234 -14.96 3.66 9.70
N PRO A 235 -15.64 2.84 10.52
CA PRO A 235 -15.93 3.22 11.90
C PRO A 235 -14.61 3.33 12.67
N GLU A 236 -14.25 4.52 13.16
CA GLU A 236 -13.02 4.71 13.94
C GLU A 236 -13.14 4.17 15.37
N GLU A 237 -14.37 4.10 15.89
CA GLU A 237 -14.71 3.75 17.28
C GLU A 237 -15.39 2.37 17.39
N ALA A 238 -15.02 1.41 16.54
CA ALA A 238 -15.50 0.05 16.74
C ALA A 238 -14.86 -0.54 18.02
N ASP A 239 -15.69 -0.97 18.98
CA ASP A 239 -15.23 -1.59 20.23
C ASP A 239 -14.40 -2.86 19.96
N ASP A 240 -14.84 -3.67 18.98
CA ASP A 240 -14.12 -4.84 18.50
C ASP A 240 -14.22 -4.96 16.97
N TYR A 241 -13.08 -4.80 16.30
CA TYR A 241 -12.97 -4.95 14.85
C TYR A 241 -13.14 -6.40 14.39
N SER A 242 -12.99 -7.40 15.28
CA SER A 242 -13.21 -8.82 15.00
C SER A 242 -14.70 -9.11 14.84
N ASP A 243 -15.53 -8.58 15.73
CA ASP A 243 -16.99 -8.66 15.62
C ASP A 243 -17.51 -7.91 14.39
N LEU A 244 -16.95 -6.74 14.11
CA LEU A 244 -17.32 -5.98 12.91
C LEU A 244 -16.85 -6.68 11.62
N LEU A 245 -15.71 -7.39 11.66
CA LEU A 245 -15.26 -8.23 10.56
C LEU A 245 -16.24 -9.39 10.32
N ALA A 246 -16.68 -10.06 11.39
CA ALA A 246 -17.66 -11.13 11.33
C ALA A 246 -18.99 -10.65 10.74
N ALA A 247 -19.46 -9.48 11.18
CA ALA A 247 -20.66 -8.86 10.63
C ALA A 247 -20.49 -8.49 9.16
N ALA A 248 -19.35 -7.91 8.78
CA ALA A 248 -19.06 -7.54 7.40
C ALA A 248 -19.06 -8.76 6.46
N ASP A 249 -18.50 -9.88 6.90
CA ASP A 249 -18.57 -11.14 6.16
C ASP A 249 -20.01 -11.67 6.06
N ARG A 250 -20.73 -11.73 7.20
CA ARG A 250 -22.12 -12.20 7.27
C ARG A 250 -23.07 -11.43 6.35
N PHE A 251 -22.88 -10.12 6.22
CA PHE A 251 -23.73 -9.24 5.40
C PHE A 251 -23.13 -8.92 4.03
N ASP A 252 -22.05 -9.60 3.63
CA ASP A 252 -21.41 -9.49 2.32
C ASP A 252 -20.99 -8.04 1.99
N LEU A 253 -20.16 -7.47 2.88
CA LEU A 253 -19.64 -6.11 2.84
C LEU A 253 -18.12 -6.11 2.65
N ASP A 254 -17.65 -6.54 1.48
CA ASP A 254 -16.23 -6.75 1.16
C ASP A 254 -15.31 -5.57 1.56
N ARG A 255 -15.74 -4.34 1.29
CA ARG A 255 -14.93 -3.15 1.61
C ARG A 255 -14.83 -2.93 3.13
N LEU A 256 -15.91 -3.12 3.88
CA LEU A 256 -15.86 -3.05 5.36
C LEU A 256 -14.98 -4.16 5.92
N LYS A 257 -15.11 -5.37 5.38
CA LYS A 257 -14.32 -6.54 5.75
C LYS A 257 -12.82 -6.26 5.63
N LEU A 258 -12.38 -5.69 4.50
CA LEU A 258 -10.97 -5.29 4.31
C LEU A 258 -10.53 -4.13 5.21
N LEU A 259 -11.40 -3.16 5.51
CA LEU A 259 -11.11 -2.08 6.44
C LEU A 259 -10.91 -2.61 7.87
N CYS A 260 -11.76 -3.50 8.34
CA CYS A 260 -11.62 -4.18 9.64
C CYS A 260 -10.33 -5.01 9.67
N ALA A 261 -10.06 -5.78 8.62
CA ALA A 261 -8.83 -6.56 8.52
C ALA A 261 -7.57 -5.69 8.61
N ARG A 262 -7.58 -4.51 7.97
CA ARG A 262 -6.47 -3.53 8.08
C ARG A 262 -6.32 -3.00 9.51
N LYS A 263 -7.42 -2.68 10.18
CA LYS A 263 -7.40 -2.18 11.57
C LYS A 263 -6.89 -3.24 12.54
N LEU A 264 -7.31 -4.50 12.37
CA LEU A 264 -6.78 -5.63 13.12
C LEU A 264 -5.28 -5.77 12.90
N TRP A 265 -4.81 -5.80 11.63
CA TRP A 265 -3.39 -5.89 11.30
C TRP A 265 -2.55 -4.78 11.94
N ASN A 266 -3.01 -3.53 11.89
CA ASN A 266 -2.27 -2.39 12.45
C ASN A 266 -2.10 -2.46 13.98
N ASN A 267 -2.91 -3.27 14.67
CA ASN A 267 -2.87 -3.45 16.12
C ASN A 267 -2.32 -4.83 16.52
N VAL A 268 -1.81 -5.63 15.57
CA VAL A 268 -1.26 -6.97 15.86
C VAL A 268 -0.04 -6.85 16.77
N SER A 269 0.00 -7.73 17.76
CA SER A 269 1.09 -7.94 18.71
C SER A 269 1.38 -9.44 18.85
N GLU A 270 2.45 -9.78 19.58
CA GLU A 270 2.78 -11.15 19.92
C GLU A 270 1.61 -11.90 20.59
N ASP A 271 0.83 -11.23 21.42
CA ASP A 271 -0.30 -11.82 22.15
C ASP A 271 -1.58 -11.94 21.31
N THR A 272 -1.75 -11.09 20.29
CA THR A 272 -3.02 -10.97 19.54
C THR A 272 -2.98 -11.59 18.15
N VAL A 273 -1.79 -11.94 17.64
CA VAL A 273 -1.61 -12.48 16.28
C VAL A 273 -2.34 -13.81 16.08
N ALA A 274 -2.40 -14.69 17.09
CA ALA A 274 -3.11 -15.96 17.01
C ALA A 274 -4.63 -15.75 16.85
N VAL A 275 -5.22 -14.87 17.66
CA VAL A 275 -6.64 -14.50 17.57
C VAL A 275 -6.95 -13.85 16.22
N THR A 276 -6.07 -12.97 15.75
CA THR A 276 -6.22 -12.29 14.46
C THR A 276 -6.15 -13.27 13.29
N LEU A 277 -5.26 -14.25 13.36
CA LEU A 277 -5.16 -15.32 12.36
C LEU A 277 -6.40 -16.22 12.34
N ILE A 278 -6.93 -16.58 13.51
CA ILE A 278 -8.22 -17.31 13.61
C ILE A 278 -9.33 -16.53 12.92
N CYS A 279 -9.43 -15.23 13.19
CA CYS A 279 -10.43 -14.37 12.55
C CYS A 279 -10.22 -14.30 11.03
N ALA A 280 -8.97 -14.20 10.59
CA ALA A 280 -8.62 -14.13 9.18
C ALA A 280 -9.04 -15.41 8.43
N GLU A 281 -8.83 -16.59 9.02
CA GLU A 281 -9.26 -17.85 8.42
C GLU A 281 -10.78 -17.99 8.44
N THR A 282 -11.39 -17.77 9.61
CA THR A 282 -12.83 -17.97 9.84
C THR A 282 -13.67 -17.12 8.89
N TYR A 283 -13.27 -15.87 8.69
CA TYR A 283 -13.97 -14.93 7.82
C TYR A 283 -13.31 -14.81 6.45
N ASN A 284 -12.49 -15.78 6.00
CA ASN A 284 -11.91 -15.81 4.66
C ASN A 284 -11.27 -14.47 4.21
N CYS A 285 -10.28 -14.00 4.97
CA CYS A 285 -9.50 -12.80 4.73
C CYS A 285 -8.05 -13.15 4.36
N PRO A 286 -7.76 -13.53 3.10
CA PRO A 286 -6.47 -14.10 2.70
C PRO A 286 -5.29 -13.13 2.85
N GLN A 287 -5.52 -11.81 2.69
CA GLN A 287 -4.48 -10.80 2.90
C GLN A 287 -4.06 -10.71 4.37
N LEU A 288 -5.03 -10.73 5.29
CA LEU A 288 -4.77 -10.71 6.73
C LEU A 288 -4.10 -12.01 7.18
N LYS A 289 -4.57 -13.16 6.67
CA LYS A 289 -3.96 -14.47 6.91
C LYS A 289 -2.48 -14.44 6.55
N ARG A 290 -2.14 -14.03 5.32
CA ARG A 290 -0.76 -13.96 4.84
C ARG A 290 0.12 -13.07 5.72
N ASN A 291 -0.39 -11.91 6.12
CA ASN A 291 0.36 -10.99 6.97
C ASN A 291 0.61 -11.59 8.38
N CYS A 292 -0.42 -12.20 8.98
CA CYS A 292 -0.28 -12.88 10.27
C CYS A 292 0.72 -14.04 10.17
N VAL A 293 0.59 -14.90 9.16
CA VAL A 293 1.50 -16.03 8.90
C VAL A 293 2.95 -15.55 8.69
N GLY A 294 3.15 -14.45 7.95
CA GLY A 294 4.47 -13.81 7.83
C GLY A 294 5.04 -13.31 9.16
N PHE A 295 4.21 -12.72 10.02
CA PHE A 295 4.61 -12.29 11.36
C PHE A 295 5.13 -13.45 12.23
N PHE A 296 4.54 -14.65 12.12
CA PHE A 296 5.05 -15.85 12.80
C PHE A 296 6.45 -16.26 12.32
N GLY A 297 6.80 -16.00 11.05
CA GLY A 297 8.08 -16.40 10.44
C GLY A 297 9.28 -15.54 10.85
N GLU A 298 9.06 -14.29 11.25
CA GLU A 298 10.14 -13.33 11.56
C GLU A 298 10.66 -13.44 13.01
N GLY A 299 9.88 -14.03 13.92
CA GLY A 299 10.22 -14.12 15.35
C GLY A 299 11.09 -15.32 15.73
N LYS A 300 12.40 -15.13 15.87
CA LYS A 300 13.34 -16.19 16.31
C LYS A 300 13.05 -16.77 17.72
N ASP A 301 12.43 -15.98 18.61
CA ASP A 301 12.03 -16.37 19.98
C ASP A 301 10.52 -16.63 20.14
N PHE A 302 9.74 -16.50 19.05
CA PHE A 302 8.29 -16.61 19.10
C PHE A 302 7.80 -18.06 19.15
N LYS A 303 8.58 -18.99 18.57
CA LYS A 303 8.33 -20.45 18.61
C LYS A 303 8.19 -21.01 20.03
N THR A 304 8.85 -20.40 21.02
CA THR A 304 8.83 -20.86 22.42
C THR A 304 7.79 -20.15 23.29
N ARG A 305 7.30 -18.95 22.91
CA ARG A 305 6.34 -18.17 23.69
C ARG A 305 4.89 -18.26 23.19
N ALA A 306 4.68 -18.20 21.88
CA ALA A 306 3.32 -18.21 21.30
C ALA A 306 2.61 -19.56 21.44
N VAL A 307 3.39 -20.64 21.39
CA VAL A 307 2.94 -22.04 21.57
C VAL A 307 2.34 -22.30 22.97
N LEU A 308 2.57 -21.39 23.93
CA LEU A 308 2.06 -21.49 25.31
C LEU A 308 0.77 -20.69 25.57
N THR A 309 0.19 -20.07 24.54
CA THR A 309 -1.05 -19.29 24.69
C THR A 309 -2.28 -20.14 24.38
N ASP A 310 -3.38 -19.92 25.13
CA ASP A 310 -4.66 -20.59 24.89
C ASP A 310 -5.20 -20.31 23.47
N ASP A 311 -4.90 -19.12 22.93
CA ASP A 311 -5.31 -18.74 21.58
C ASP A 311 -4.57 -19.52 20.48
N PHE A 312 -3.30 -19.87 20.70
CA PHE A 312 -2.57 -20.75 19.79
C PHE A 312 -3.09 -22.20 19.86
N ALA A 313 -3.44 -22.69 21.05
CA ALA A 313 -4.11 -23.99 21.19
C ALA A 313 -5.47 -23.99 20.47
N ARG A 314 -6.23 -22.89 20.54
CA ARG A 314 -7.48 -22.74 19.80
C ARG A 314 -7.27 -22.73 18.28
N LEU A 315 -6.23 -22.03 17.80
CA LEU A 315 -5.85 -22.04 16.39
C LEU A 315 -5.55 -23.47 15.91
N ALA A 316 -4.75 -24.21 16.70
CA ALA A 316 -4.40 -25.60 16.41
C ALA A 316 -5.62 -26.54 16.32
N LEU A 317 -6.59 -26.35 17.22
CA LEU A 317 -7.82 -27.15 17.25
C LEU A 317 -8.79 -26.80 16.11
N GLN A 318 -8.93 -25.51 15.79
CA GLN A 318 -9.89 -25.06 14.78
C GLN A 318 -9.36 -25.23 13.36
N PHE A 319 -8.06 -25.02 13.14
CA PHE A 319 -7.45 -25.01 11.81
C PHE A 319 -6.12 -25.77 11.77
N PRO A 320 -6.15 -27.11 11.84
CA PRO A 320 -4.93 -27.92 11.82
C PRO A 320 -4.01 -27.67 10.62
N SER A 321 -4.59 -27.42 9.43
CA SER A 321 -3.83 -27.16 8.21
C SER A 321 -3.01 -25.87 8.24
N ILE A 322 -3.40 -24.88 9.06
CA ILE A 322 -2.62 -23.66 9.23
C ILE A 322 -1.32 -23.95 9.99
N LEU A 323 -1.32 -24.94 10.89
CA LEU A 323 -0.09 -25.32 11.60
C LEU A 323 0.96 -25.85 10.63
N ASP A 324 0.54 -26.65 9.65
CA ASP A 324 1.44 -27.17 8.61
C ASP A 324 2.04 -26.01 7.81
N GLU A 325 1.22 -25.03 7.38
CA GLU A 325 1.69 -23.81 6.71
C GLU A 325 2.69 -23.01 7.57
N LEU A 326 2.41 -22.88 8.87
CA LEU A 326 3.29 -22.19 9.82
C LEU A 326 4.62 -22.93 10.01
N TRP A 327 4.60 -24.26 10.06
CA TRP A 327 5.81 -25.08 10.23
C TRP A 327 6.67 -25.13 8.97
N GLU A 328 6.07 -25.18 7.78
CA GLU A 328 6.81 -25.10 6.50
C GLU A 328 7.53 -23.76 6.33
N MET A 329 6.87 -22.63 6.63
CA MET A 329 7.54 -21.32 6.53
C MET A 329 8.61 -21.10 7.61
N ALA A 330 8.47 -21.76 8.76
CA ALA A 330 9.38 -21.63 9.87
C ALA A 330 10.63 -22.52 9.74
N GLY A 331 10.79 -23.25 8.63
CA GLY A 331 11.97 -24.06 8.32
C GLY A 331 12.16 -25.28 9.22
N ALA A 332 11.08 -26.05 9.44
CA ALA A 332 11.15 -27.39 10.03
C ALA A 332 11.25 -28.47 8.94
#